data_AF-X1L8R5-F1
#
_entry.id   AF-X1L8R5-F1
#
_cell.length_a   1.000
_cell.length_b   1.000
_cell.length_c   1.000
_cell.angle_alpha   90.00
_cell.angle_beta   90.00
_cell.angle_gamma   90.00
#
_symmetry.space_group_name_H-M   'P 1'
#
loop_
_entity.id
_entity.type
_entity.pdbx_description
1 polymer ?
#
loop_
_entity_poly.entity_id
_entity_poly.type
_entity_poly.pdbx_seq_one_letter_code
_entity_poly.pdbx_strand_id
1 'polypeptide(L)'
;MRKLLIFILLIFIIFLLIVIYEHDKIDEIDDYIEKRQNMVVSQLKSRDIVDSKVLQAMLTVPRHKFVDEHIRESAYNDYPLSIGEGQTISQPYIVALMTQLLELKEGEK
;
A
#
# COMPACT_ATOMS: atom_id res chain seq x y z
N MET A 1 -41.45 28.13 -4.58
CA MET A 1 -40.98 27.02 -5.45
C MET A 1 -39.46 27.06 -5.70
N ARG A 2 -38.88 28.13 -6.23
CA ARG A 2 -37.41 28.23 -6.52
C ARG A 2 -36.48 27.96 -5.31
N LYS A 3 -36.80 28.51 -4.13
CA LYS A 3 -36.01 28.31 -2.90
C LYS A 3 -36.04 26.85 -2.41
N LEU A 4 -37.18 26.18 -2.54
CA LEU A 4 -37.35 24.76 -2.19
C LEU A 4 -36.54 23.87 -3.15
N LEU A 5 -36.54 24.21 -4.45
CA LEU A 5 -35.77 23.49 -5.46
C LEU A 5 -34.25 23.58 -5.21
N ILE A 6 -33.76 24.78 -4.85
CA ILE A 6 -32.34 24.98 -4.49
C ILE A 6 -31.98 24.18 -3.24
N PHE A 7 -32.84 24.16 -2.23
CA PHE A 7 -32.60 23.41 -1.00
C PHE A 7 -32.50 21.90 -1.25
N ILE A 8 -33.41 21.35 -2.08
CA ILE A 8 -33.38 19.93 -2.47
C ILE A 8 -32.11 19.61 -3.28
N LEU A 9 -31.71 20.50 -4.20
CA LEU A 9 -30.50 20.33 -5.00
C LEU A 9 -29.23 20.34 -4.11
N LEU A 10 -29.18 21.22 -3.10
CA LEU A 10 -28.06 21.26 -2.16
C LEU A 10 -27.97 19.97 -1.33
N ILE A 11 -29.09 19.45 -0.84
CA ILE A 11 -29.12 18.17 -0.12
C ILE A 11 -28.64 17.03 -1.03
N PHE A 12 -29.10 17.01 -2.28
CA PHE A 12 -28.68 16.00 -3.25
C PHE A 12 -27.18 16.07 -3.55
N ILE A 13 -26.63 17.28 -3.72
CA ILE A 13 -25.18 17.47 -3.93
C ILE A 13 -24.39 17.03 -2.70
N ILE A 14 -24.83 17.39 -1.49
CA ILE A 14 -24.16 16.97 -0.25
C ILE A 14 -24.21 15.44 -0.11
N PHE A 15 -25.35 14.82 -0.40
CA PHE A 15 -25.48 13.37 -0.41
C PHE A 15 -24.56 12.72 -1.44
N LEU A 16 -24.50 13.27 -2.66
CA LEU A 16 -23.59 12.79 -3.70
C LEU A 16 -22.12 12.89 -3.27
N LEU A 17 -21.74 14.01 -2.65
CA LEU A 17 -20.38 14.21 -2.12
C LEU A 17 -20.07 13.22 -1.00
N ILE A 18 -21.02 12.92 -0.11
CA ILE A 18 -20.86 11.91 0.95
C ILE A 18 -20.67 10.52 0.33
N VAL A 19 -21.48 10.16 -0.67
CA VAL A 19 -21.36 8.86 -1.35
C VAL A 19 -20.01 8.71 -2.04
N ILE A 20 -19.53 9.77 -2.71
CA ILE A 20 -18.21 9.78 -3.34
C ILE A 20 -17.11 9.62 -2.29
N TYR A 21 -17.19 10.37 -1.19
CA TYR A 21 -16.21 10.31 -0.10
C TYR A 21 -16.16 8.92 0.58
N GLU A 22 -17.31 8.29 0.80
CA GLU A 22 -17.39 6.95 1.39
C GLU A 22 -16.89 5.87 0.41
N HIS A 23 -17.15 6.02 -0.90
CA HIS A 23 -16.64 5.09 -1.91
C HIS A 23 -15.10 5.08 -1.97
N ASP A 24 -14.47 6.26 -2.01
CA ASP A 24 -13.00 6.39 -1.97
C ASP A 24 -12.39 5.77 -0.70
N LYS A 25 -13.16 5.72 0.39
CA LYS A 25 -12.76 5.08 1.65
C LYS A 25 -12.93 3.57 1.66
N ILE A 26 -13.89 3.02 0.90
CA ILE A 26 -14.12 1.57 0.82
C ILE A 26 -12.98 0.90 0.04
N ASP A 27 -12.41 1.59 -0.95
CA ASP A 27 -11.15 1.17 -1.61
C ASP A 27 -9.93 1.20 -0.65
N GLU A 28 -10.08 1.77 0.56
CA GLU A 28 -9.06 1.78 1.62
C GLU A 28 -9.07 0.52 2.50
N ILE A 29 -10.04 -0.39 2.31
CA ILE A 29 -9.95 -1.74 2.88
C ILE A 29 -8.84 -2.46 2.13
N ASP A 30 -7.64 -2.40 2.71
CA ASP A 30 -6.42 -2.98 2.16
C ASP A 30 -6.52 -4.51 2.22
N ASP A 31 -7.10 -5.10 1.18
CA ASP A 31 -7.20 -6.55 0.94
C ASP A 31 -5.83 -7.25 1.00
N TYR A 32 -4.74 -6.49 1.01
CA TYR A 32 -3.39 -6.99 1.09
C TYR A 32 -2.78 -6.99 2.50
N ILE A 33 -3.52 -6.60 3.55
CA ILE A 33 -3.00 -6.63 4.94
C ILE A 33 -2.49 -8.03 5.29
N GLU A 34 -3.27 -9.06 5.02
CA GLU A 34 -2.89 -10.44 5.34
C GLU A 34 -1.66 -10.89 4.54
N LYS A 35 -1.64 -10.62 3.23
CA LYS A 35 -0.48 -10.94 2.36
C LYS A 35 0.79 -10.24 2.83
N ARG A 36 0.68 -8.97 3.25
CA ARG A 36 1.81 -8.18 3.77
C ARG A 36 2.30 -8.71 5.11
N GLN A 37 1.40 -9.02 6.04
CA GLN A 37 1.74 -9.64 7.32
C GLN A 37 2.44 -10.99 7.11
N ASN A 38 1.88 -11.83 6.24
CA ASN A 38 2.45 -13.12 5.91
C ASN A 38 3.84 -12.98 5.28
N MET A 39 4.05 -12.04 4.36
CA MET A 39 5.38 -11.75 3.81
C MET A 39 6.38 -11.39 4.92
N VAL A 40 6.01 -10.50 5.84
CA VAL A 40 6.91 -10.09 6.93
C VAL A 40 7.25 -11.24 7.87
N VAL A 41 6.27 -12.08 8.24
CA VAL A 41 6.49 -13.21 9.16
C VAL A 41 7.25 -14.34 8.47
N SER A 42 6.79 -14.77 7.29
CA SER A 42 7.26 -16.01 6.66
C SER A 42 8.47 -15.83 5.75
N GLN A 43 8.72 -14.63 5.21
CA GLN A 43 9.81 -14.40 4.26
C GLN A 43 10.93 -13.51 4.82
N LEU A 44 10.62 -12.59 5.74
CA LEU A 44 11.61 -11.67 6.32
C LEU A 44 12.10 -12.14 7.69
N LYS A 45 11.20 -12.20 8.69
CA LYS A 45 11.54 -12.56 10.08
C LYS A 45 12.04 -14.00 10.23
N SER A 46 11.56 -14.91 9.39
CA SER A 46 11.99 -16.31 9.38
C SER A 46 13.45 -16.50 8.94
N ARG A 47 14.06 -15.45 8.37
CA ARG A 47 15.44 -15.43 7.91
C ARG A 47 16.27 -14.58 8.87
N ASP A 48 16.73 -13.41 8.43
CA ASP A 48 17.73 -12.58 9.12
C ASP A 48 17.36 -11.09 9.18
N ILE A 49 16.11 -10.74 8.84
CA ILE A 49 15.60 -9.37 9.00
C ILE A 49 15.08 -9.20 10.43
N VAL A 50 15.82 -8.44 11.22
CA VAL A 50 15.60 -8.25 12.66
C VAL A 50 15.37 -6.79 13.06
N ASP A 51 15.72 -5.83 12.19
CA ASP A 51 15.48 -4.42 12.44
C ASP A 51 13.97 -4.11 12.49
N SER A 52 13.51 -3.71 13.67
CA SER A 52 12.09 -3.44 13.93
C SER A 52 11.55 -2.25 13.12
N LYS A 53 12.38 -1.25 12.82
CA LYS A 53 11.99 -0.10 11.98
C LYS A 53 11.83 -0.53 10.53
N VAL A 54 12.73 -1.37 10.03
CA VAL A 54 12.62 -1.95 8.67
C VAL A 54 11.36 -2.82 8.57
N LEU A 55 11.15 -3.72 9.53
CA LEU A 55 9.97 -4.58 9.55
C LEU A 55 8.67 -3.77 9.62
N GLN A 56 8.64 -2.69 10.40
CA GLN A 56 7.50 -1.79 10.45
C GLN A 56 7.29 -1.07 9.11
N ALA A 57 8.35 -0.60 8.45
CA ALA A 57 8.23 0.00 7.12
C ALA A 57 7.66 -1.01 6.11
N MET A 58 8.10 -2.26 6.15
CA MET A 58 7.60 -3.35 5.29
C MET A 58 6.12 -3.70 5.57
N LEU A 59 5.60 -3.43 6.78
CA LEU A 59 4.18 -3.56 7.14
C LEU A 59 3.32 -2.35 6.76
N THR A 60 3.92 -1.17 6.66
CA THR A 60 3.17 0.07 6.42
C THR A 60 3.10 0.43 4.94
N VAL A 61 4.17 0.19 4.18
CA VAL A 61 4.25 0.63 2.78
C VAL A 61 3.42 -0.31 1.87
N PRO A 62 2.42 0.20 1.13
CA PRO A 62 1.54 -0.62 0.29
C PRO A 62 2.23 -0.98 -1.03
N ARG A 63 3.12 -1.98 -1.00
CA ARG A 63 3.93 -2.42 -2.16
C ARG A 63 3.10 -2.68 -3.44
N HIS A 64 1.86 -3.17 -3.31
CA HIS A 64 0.94 -3.38 -4.44
C HIS A 64 0.58 -2.11 -5.23
N LYS A 65 0.76 -0.91 -4.66
CA LYS A 65 0.56 0.36 -5.37
C LYS A 65 1.72 0.73 -6.32
N PHE A 66 2.83 -0.02 -6.26
CA PHE A 66 4.02 0.18 -7.09
C PHE A 66 4.13 -0.82 -8.25
N VAL A 67 3.06 -1.57 -8.51
CA VAL A 67 2.97 -2.53 -9.61
C VAL A 67 1.62 -2.38 -10.33
N ASP A 68 1.56 -2.85 -11.57
CA ASP A 68 0.32 -2.83 -12.34
C ASP A 68 -0.77 -3.70 -11.70
N GLU A 69 -2.03 -3.30 -11.90
CA GLU A 69 -3.20 -3.93 -11.28
C GLU A 69 -3.24 -5.45 -11.49
N HIS A 70 -2.96 -5.91 -12.71
CA HIS A 70 -3.01 -7.33 -13.09
C HIS A 70 -1.96 -8.22 -12.39
N ILE A 71 -0.93 -7.63 -11.76
CA ILE A 71 0.10 -8.37 -11.00
C ILE A 71 0.10 -8.06 -9.50
N ARG A 72 -0.86 -7.26 -8.99
CA ARG A 72 -0.95 -6.93 -7.55
C ARG A 72 -1.08 -8.14 -6.64
N GLU A 73 -1.74 -9.20 -7.12
CA GLU A 73 -1.85 -10.46 -6.39
C GLU A 73 -0.51 -11.08 -6.01
N SER A 74 0.53 -10.79 -6.82
CA SER A 74 1.89 -11.26 -6.63
C SER A 74 2.79 -10.28 -5.87
N ALA A 75 2.30 -9.11 -5.50
CA ALA A 75 3.10 -7.99 -4.99
C ALA A 75 3.94 -8.34 -3.75
N TYR A 76 3.51 -9.31 -2.94
CA TYR A 76 4.14 -9.72 -1.69
C TYR A 76 4.82 -11.09 -1.75
N ASN A 77 4.98 -11.65 -2.94
CA ASN A 77 5.81 -12.83 -3.13
C ASN A 77 7.29 -12.43 -3.14
N ASP A 78 8.17 -13.35 -2.71
CA ASP A 78 9.60 -13.10 -2.63
C ASP A 78 10.33 -13.26 -3.97
N TYR A 79 9.90 -12.53 -5.00
CA TYR A 79 10.59 -12.44 -6.29
C TYR A 79 10.40 -11.08 -6.96
N PRO A 80 11.27 -10.69 -7.92
CA PRO A 80 11.12 -9.42 -8.64
C PRO A 80 9.89 -9.40 -9.55
N LEU A 81 9.22 -8.25 -9.66
CA LEU A 81 8.09 -8.04 -10.57
C LEU A 81 8.45 -7.00 -11.63
N SER A 82 8.06 -7.24 -12.88
CA SER A 82 8.18 -6.25 -13.95
C SER A 82 7.32 -5.03 -13.66
N ILE A 83 7.85 -3.83 -13.90
CA ILE A 83 7.15 -2.54 -13.76
C ILE A 83 7.18 -1.72 -15.05
N GLY A 84 7.41 -2.38 -16.19
CA GLY A 84 7.54 -1.74 -17.50
C GLY A 84 8.97 -1.31 -17.83
N GLU A 85 9.20 -0.87 -19.07
CA GLU A 85 10.48 -0.33 -19.56
C GLU A 85 11.71 -1.26 -19.31
N GLY A 86 11.48 -2.58 -19.30
CA GLY A 86 12.51 -3.57 -18.98
C GLY A 86 13.02 -3.51 -17.54
N GLN A 87 12.32 -2.82 -16.64
CA GLN A 87 12.67 -2.67 -15.23
C GLN A 87 11.85 -3.62 -14.35
N THR A 88 12.38 -3.87 -13.15
CA THR A 88 11.70 -4.65 -12.12
C THR A 88 11.77 -3.96 -10.77
N ILE A 89 10.73 -4.09 -9.96
CA ILE A 89 10.82 -3.85 -8.52
C ILE A 89 11.46 -5.06 -7.83
N SER A 90 12.53 -4.84 -7.06
CA SER A 90 13.25 -5.89 -6.32
C SER A 90 12.34 -6.66 -5.37
N GLN A 91 12.62 -7.94 -5.14
CA GLN A 91 11.87 -8.77 -4.19
C GLN A 91 11.85 -8.18 -2.77
N PRO A 92 10.78 -8.40 -1.97
CA PRO A 92 10.66 -7.91 -0.60
C PRO A 92 11.88 -8.19 0.29
N TYR A 93 12.46 -9.39 0.23
CA TYR A 93 13.61 -9.74 1.06
C TYR A 93 14.83 -8.86 0.79
N ILE A 94 15.17 -8.64 -0.48
CA ILE A 94 16.34 -7.85 -0.87
C ILE A 94 16.16 -6.39 -0.45
N VAL A 95 14.96 -5.83 -0.58
CA VAL A 95 14.66 -4.46 -0.11
C VAL A 95 14.86 -4.36 1.40
N ALA A 96 14.33 -5.32 2.18
CA ALA A 96 14.48 -5.33 3.62
C ALA A 96 15.95 -5.49 4.04
N LEU A 97 16.68 -6.41 3.40
CA LEU A 97 18.09 -6.66 3.68
C LEU A 97 18.95 -5.43 3.40
N MET A 98 18.80 -4.82 2.22
CA MET A 98 19.53 -3.60 1.86
C MET A 98 19.24 -2.47 2.85
N THR A 99 17.97 -2.29 3.23
CA THR A 99 17.57 -1.23 4.16
C THR A 99 18.14 -1.46 5.57
N GLN A 100 18.12 -2.70 6.06
CA GLN A 100 18.71 -3.05 7.36
C GLN A 100 20.23 -2.79 7.38
N LEU A 101 20.93 -3.16 6.31
CA LEU A 101 22.39 -3.00 6.21
C LEU A 101 22.84 -1.53 6.13
N LEU A 102 21.94 -0.61 5.78
CA LEU A 102 22.26 0.81 5.79
C LEU A 102 22.30 1.41 7.21
N GLU A 103 21.73 0.73 8.21
CA GLU A 103 21.69 1.20 9.60
C GLU A 103 21.18 2.65 9.75
N LEU A 104 20.15 2.98 8.96
CA LEU A 104 19.67 4.36 8.79
C LEU A 104 19.28 5.03 10.11
N LYS A 105 19.69 6.29 10.24
CA LYS A 105 19.31 7.18 11.33
C LYS A 105 18.27 8.18 10.86
N GLU A 106 17.52 8.69 11.84
CA GLU A 106 16.53 9.72 11.57
C GLU A 106 17.20 10.97 10.98
N GLY A 107 16.65 11.45 9.86
CA GLY A 107 17.15 12.63 9.15
C GLY A 107 18.16 12.36 8.03
N GLU A 108 18.58 11.12 7.83
CA GLU A 108 19.42 10.73 6.69
C GLU A 108 18.62 10.73 5.38
N LYS A 109 19.26 11.10 4.26
CA LYS A 109 18.66 11.25 2.93
C LYS A 109 19.47 10.52 1.87
#